data_AF-A0A2T9WS55-F1
#
_entry.id   AF-A0A2T9WS55-F1
#
_cell.length_a   1.000
_cell.length_b   1.000
_cell.length_c   1.000
_cell.angle_alpha   90.00
_cell.angle_beta   90.00
_cell.angle_gamma   90.00
#
_symmetry.space_group_name_H-M   'P 1'
#
loop_
_entity.id
_entity.type
_entity.pdbx_description
1 polymer ?
#
loop_
_entity_poly.entity_id
_entity_poly.type
_entity_poly.pdbx_seq_one_letter_code
_entity_poly.pdbx_strand_id
1 'polypeptide(L)' 'MVEIVIKGYENGPYEISVNGEVLYHLCRCGYSQNKPYCDGSHRKIGFQAKAFELKVNK' A
#
# COMPACT_ATOMS: atom_id res chain seq x y z
N MET A 1 -14.39 -8.12 16.61
CA MET A 1 -12.92 -7.95 16.60
C MET A 1 -12.59 -7.33 15.25
N VAL A 2 -11.88 -6.20 15.20
CA VAL A 2 -11.58 -5.52 13.94
C VAL A 2 -10.23 -6.03 13.44
N GLU A 3 -10.19 -6.59 12.23
CA GLU A 3 -8.94 -6.99 11.59
C GLU A 3 -8.48 -5.84 10.69
N ILE A 4 -7.33 -5.22 11.01
CA ILE A 4 -6.68 -4.25 10.14
C ILE A 4 -5.47 -4.93 9.51
N VAL A 5 -5.38 -4.92 8.18
CA VAL A 5 -4.23 -5.45 7.46
C VAL A 5 -3.60 -4.34 6.63
N ILE A 6 -2.28 -4.20 6.75
CA ILE A 6 -1.46 -3.35 5.89
C ILE A 6 -0.59 -4.26 5.02
N LYS A 7 -0.86 -4.27 3.72
CA LYS A 7 -0.10 -5.06 2.74
C LYS A 7 0.74 -4.16 1.86
N GLY A 8 2.04 -4.39 1.82
CA GLY A 8 2.92 -3.79 0.82
C GLY A 8 3.03 -4.70 -0.40
N TYR A 9 2.64 -4.22 -1.58
CA TYR A 9 2.89 -4.96 -2.83
C TYR A 9 4.37 -4.96 -3.21
N GLU A 10 4.90 -5.99 -3.87
CA GLU A 10 6.28 -5.93 -4.42
C GLU A 10 6.35 -4.73 -5.38
N ASN A 11 7.32 -3.84 -5.17
CA ASN A 11 7.52 -2.62 -5.99
C ASN A 11 6.29 -1.71 -6.12
N GLY A 12 5.29 -1.87 -5.25
CA GLY A 12 3.97 -1.26 -5.39
C GLY A 12 3.54 -0.44 -4.17
N PRO A 13 2.24 -0.09 -4.10
CA PRO A 13 1.68 0.70 -3.01
C PRO A 13 1.52 -0.10 -1.71
N TYR A 14 1.13 0.63 -0.66
CA TYR A 14 0.50 0.02 0.51
C TYR A 14 -1.00 -0.13 0.27
N GLU A 15 -1.55 -1.28 0.58
CA GLU A 15 -2.99 -1.53 0.70
C GLU A 15 -3.37 -1.55 2.17
N ILE A 16 -4.45 -0.85 2.50
CA ILE A 16 -5.06 -0.86 3.82
C ILE A 16 -6.41 -1.54 3.66
N SER A 17 -6.60 -2.64 4.37
CA SER A 17 -7.89 -3.31 4.45
C SER A 17 -8.39 -3.43 5.89
N VAL A 18 -9.71 -3.34 6.04
CA VAL A 18 -10.40 -3.48 7.32
C VAL A 18 -11.45 -4.56 7.16
N ASN A 19 -11.37 -5.61 7.97
CA ASN A 19 -12.25 -6.78 7.90
C ASN A 19 -12.31 -7.38 6.48
N GLY A 20 -11.19 -7.38 5.77
CA GLY A 20 -11.07 -7.87 4.39
C GLY A 20 -11.48 -6.89 3.30
N GLU A 21 -12.11 -5.75 3.63
CA GLU A 21 -12.46 -4.73 2.64
C GLU A 21 -11.27 -3.80 2.38
N VAL A 22 -10.85 -3.68 1.12
CA VAL A 22 -9.79 -2.75 0.72
C VAL A 22 -10.33 -1.33 0.72
N LEU A 23 -9.75 -0.47 1.55
CA LEU A 23 -10.15 0.93 1.66
C LEU A 23 -9.27 1.85 0.83
N TYR A 24 -7.95 1.64 0.89
CA TYR A 24 -7.00 2.57 0.29
C TYR A 24 -5.79 1.88 -0.32
N HIS A 25 -5.29 2.47 -1.41
CA HIS A 25 -3.94 2.24 -1.91
C HIS A 25 -3.09 3.50 -1.74
N LEU A 26 -2.17 3.48 -0.79
CA LEU A 26 -1.30 4.61 -0.48
C LEU A 26 0.04 4.53 -1.22
N CYS A 27 0.57 5.69 -1.58
CA CYS A 27 1.87 5.83 -2.21
C CYS A 27 2.97 5.36 -1.24
N ARG A 28 3.74 4.37 -1.69
CA ARG A 28 4.97 3.92 -1.01
C ARG A 28 6.24 4.50 -1.63
N CYS A 29 6.19 4.86 -2.91
CA CYS A 29 7.37 5.21 -3.70
C CYS A 29 7.80 6.68 -3.61
N GLY A 30 6.98 7.57 -3.03
CA GLY A 30 7.24 9.02 -2.93
C GLY A 30 6.89 9.85 -4.17
N TYR A 31 6.78 9.25 -5.36
CA TYR A 31 6.65 9.98 -6.64
C TYR A 31 5.22 10.23 -7.15
N SER A 32 4.19 9.69 -6.46
CA SER A 32 2.80 9.94 -6.85
C SER A 32 2.48 11.44 -6.94
N GLN A 33 1.79 11.87 -7.98
CA GLN A 33 1.27 13.24 -8.10
C GLN A 33 -0.08 13.40 -7.38
N ASN A 34 -0.71 12.29 -6.99
CA ASN A 34 -1.97 12.26 -6.23
C ASN A 34 -1.74 11.81 -4.78
N LYS A 35 -0.70 12.31 -4.12
CA LYS A 35 -0.39 11.95 -2.72
C LYS A 35 -1.58 12.33 -1.80
N PRO A 36 -1.89 11.49 -0.79
CA PRO A 36 -1.14 10.31 -0.32
C PRO A 36 -1.40 9.02 -1.11
N TYR A 37 -2.29 9.04 -2.11
CA TYR A 37 -2.69 7.86 -2.85
C TYR A 37 -1.66 7.43 -3.89
N CYS A 38 -1.69 6.15 -4.26
CA CYS A 38 -0.91 5.64 -5.37
C CYS A 38 -1.59 5.97 -6.71
N ASP A 39 -0.83 6.55 -7.64
CA ASP A 39 -1.26 6.86 -9.01
C ASP A 39 -0.55 6.00 -10.08
N GLY A 40 0.23 5.00 -9.64
CA GLY A 40 1.03 4.13 -10.51
C GLY A 40 2.42 4.65 -10.86
N SER A 41 2.83 5.84 -10.39
CA SER A 41 4.16 6.42 -10.67
C SER A 41 5.33 5.52 -10.27
N HIS A 42 5.15 4.62 -9.29
CA HIS A 42 6.14 3.63 -8.87
C HIS A 42 6.66 2.77 -10.03
N ARG A 43 5.83 2.47 -11.03
CA ARG A 43 6.22 1.68 -12.21
C ARG A 43 7.17 2.46 -13.11
N LYS A 44 6.92 3.75 -13.29
CA LYS A 44 7.69 4.62 -14.20
C LYS A 44 9.10 4.89 -13.67
N ILE A 45 9.25 5.00 -12.35
CA ILE A 45 10.54 5.29 -11.71
C ILE A 45 11.35 4.04 -11.35
N GLY A 46 10.84 2.84 -11.66
CA GLY A 46 11.50 1.58 -11.30
C GLY A 46 11.65 1.40 -9.78
N PHE A 47 10.64 1.79 -9.00
CA PHE A 47 10.69 1.67 -7.54
C PHE A 47 10.89 0.21 -7.13
N GLN A 48 11.85 -0.04 -6.23
CA GLN A 48 12.17 -1.38 -5.73
C GLN A 48 11.93 -1.47 -4.23
N ALA A 49 11.04 -2.37 -3.82
CA ALA A 49 10.82 -2.68 -2.41
C ALA A 49 10.07 -4.02 -2.27
N LYS A 50 10.41 -4.77 -1.23
CA LYS A 50 9.85 -6.09 -0.96
C LYS A 50 8.39 -6.03 -0.57
N ALA A 51 7.63 -7.05 -0.99
CA ALA A 51 6.29 -7.29 -0.50
C ALA A 51 6.31 -7.67 0.98
N PHE A 52 5.28 -7.26 1.71
CA PHE A 52 5.04 -7.71 3.08
C PHE A 52 3.55 -7.62 3.42
N GLU A 53 3.18 -8.27 4.51
CA GLU A 53 1.86 -8.14 5.12
C GLU A 53 2.02 -7.95 6.62
N LEU A 54 1.32 -6.96 7.17
CA LEU A 54 1.28 -6.68 8.60
C LEU A 54 -0.17 -6.73 9.06
N LYS A 55 -0.47 -7.66 9.97
CA LYS A 55 -1.74 -7.69 10.69
C LYS A 55 -1.64 -6.83 11.94
N VAL A 56 -2.42 -5.77 12.01
CA VAL A 56 -2.53 -4.89 13.17
C VAL A 56 -3.68 -5.40 14.02
N ASN A 57 -3.35 -6.26 14.97
CA ASN A 57 -4.31 -6.74 15.96
C ASN A 57 -4.46 -5.66 17.03
N LYS A 58 -5.70 -5.22 17.27
CA LYS A 58 -6.05 -4.36 18.40
C LYS A 58 -7.19 -4.97 19.20
#